data_AF-A0A951GBY8-F1
#
_entry.id   AF-A0A951GBY8-F1
#
_cell.length_a   1.000
_cell.length_b   1.000
_cell.length_c   1.000
_cell.angle_alpha   90.00
_cell.angle_beta   90.00
_cell.angle_gamma   90.00
#
_symmetry.space_group_name_H-M   'P 1'
#
loop_
_entity.id
_entity.type
_entity.pdbx_description
1 polymer ?
#
loop_
_entity_poly.entity_id
_entity_poly.type
_entity_poly.pdbx_seq_one_letter_code
_entity_poly.pdbx_strand_id
1 'polypeptide(L)'
;MSEAIERGGATLDLDASEVRAADSAAREWEAREFGPIALGSEAHKQAFCRMLLDTHNPYRPSIVDWPALDPAARDRLVSLPIWDIAMQTEGNATLRVLSYARTVADPLVREAIEIDGFEEKRHKQVLSNLVAAYGIPLAPEPEYLPPRDPEWAFLLAGFCECVDTFFAFGLFALAKGSGFFPPELVDTFEPVVQEEGRHIIFFVNWVAWHRRNLPIWRRLLFTGKIVSAWAFLIWERIGIAQGLSGPSSSMPQDDNFVFTGSRMMGSDNVSAATVIEICLSEHERRFAGYDARLLRPRLMPRLMRFVRRFMR
;
A
#
# COMPACT_ATOMS: atom_id res chain seq x y z
N MET A 1 -13.44 -15.44 56.15
CA MET A 1 -12.29 -15.96 55.38
C MET A 1 -12.77 -17.23 54.70
N SER A 2 -13.00 -17.32 53.41
CA SER A 2 -12.54 -16.53 52.27
C SER A 2 -13.61 -16.63 51.18
N GLU A 3 -14.04 -15.50 50.62
CA GLU A 3 -14.79 -15.45 49.37
C GLU A 3 -13.87 -15.92 48.24
N ALA A 4 -14.31 -16.89 47.44
CA ALA A 4 -13.70 -17.22 46.16
C ALA A 4 -14.61 -16.65 45.08
N ILE A 5 -14.19 -15.50 44.55
CA ILE A 5 -14.79 -14.86 43.38
C ILE A 5 -14.43 -15.70 42.16
N GLU A 6 -15.40 -16.43 41.62
CA GLU A 6 -15.35 -16.94 40.24
C GLU A 6 -15.32 -15.73 39.30
N ARG A 7 -14.12 -15.36 38.84
CA ARG A 7 -13.96 -14.47 37.69
C ARG A 7 -14.21 -15.30 36.44
N GLY A 8 -15.41 -15.14 35.88
CA GLY A 8 -15.72 -15.57 34.52
C GLY A 8 -14.69 -15.01 33.55
N GLY A 9 -13.89 -15.91 32.96
CA GLY A 9 -13.08 -15.63 31.79
C GLY A 9 -13.97 -15.58 30.58
N ALA A 10 -14.65 -14.44 30.37
CA ALA A 10 -15.12 -14.06 29.05
C ALA A 10 -13.92 -13.48 28.30
N THR A 11 -13.08 -14.36 27.75
CA THR A 11 -12.23 -13.98 26.61
C THR A 11 -13.17 -13.48 25.53
N LEU A 12 -13.05 -12.20 25.21
CA LEU A 12 -13.73 -11.56 24.08
C LEU A 12 -13.15 -12.15 22.79
N ASP A 13 -13.57 -13.36 22.44
CA ASP A 13 -13.58 -13.80 21.06
C ASP A 13 -14.56 -12.87 20.34
N LEU A 14 -14.04 -11.86 19.63
CA LEU A 14 -14.81 -11.23 18.56
C LEU A 14 -15.38 -12.37 17.72
N ASP A 15 -16.70 -12.38 17.50
CA ASP A 15 -17.35 -13.47 16.78
C ASP A 15 -16.61 -13.62 15.43
N ALA A 16 -16.10 -14.82 15.14
CA ALA A 16 -15.39 -15.07 13.89
C ALA A 16 -16.24 -14.67 12.67
N SER A 17 -17.58 -14.58 12.82
CA SER A 17 -18.48 -13.99 11.84
C SER A 17 -18.27 -12.48 11.61
N GLU A 18 -18.05 -11.69 12.66
CA GLU A 18 -17.77 -10.25 12.59
C GLU A 18 -16.43 -9.96 11.93
N VAL A 19 -15.39 -10.75 12.27
CA VAL A 19 -14.07 -10.65 11.64
C VAL A 19 -14.16 -10.95 10.14
N ARG A 20 -14.87 -12.01 9.75
CA ARG A 20 -15.10 -12.35 8.34
C ARG A 20 -15.93 -11.28 7.61
N ALA A 21 -16.94 -10.72 8.26
CA ALA A 21 -17.77 -9.67 7.67
C ALA A 21 -16.95 -8.39 7.45
N ALA A 22 -16.11 -7.99 8.41
CA ALA A 22 -15.21 -6.85 8.28
C ALA A 22 -14.15 -7.07 7.18
N ASP A 23 -13.59 -8.28 7.09
CA ASP A 23 -12.65 -8.65 6.03
C ASP A 23 -13.31 -8.63 4.64
N SER A 24 -14.54 -9.15 4.51
CA SER A 24 -15.34 -9.09 3.28
C SER A 24 -15.65 -7.65 2.89
N ALA A 25 -16.10 -6.82 3.83
CA ALA A 25 -16.41 -5.41 3.60
C ALA A 25 -15.18 -4.57 3.21
N ALA A 26 -13.98 -4.98 3.63
CA ALA A 26 -12.74 -4.33 3.23
C ALA A 26 -12.27 -4.72 1.81
N ARG A 27 -12.87 -5.73 1.18
CA ARG A 27 -12.46 -6.30 -0.12
C ARG A 27 -13.52 -6.18 -1.21
N GLU A 28 -14.77 -6.00 -0.81
CA GLU A 28 -15.92 -5.96 -1.71
C GLU A 28 -16.66 -4.64 -1.57
N TRP A 29 -16.81 -3.91 -2.67
CA TRP A 29 -17.54 -2.66 -2.68
C TRP A 29 -18.11 -2.34 -4.05
N GLU A 30 -19.40 -1.99 -4.10
CA GLU A 30 -20.06 -1.50 -5.30
C GLU A 30 -20.83 -0.20 -5.02
N ALA A 31 -20.82 0.72 -5.99
CA ALA A 31 -21.55 1.98 -5.83
C ALA A 31 -23.06 1.73 -5.87
N ARG A 32 -23.79 2.32 -4.91
CA ARG A 32 -25.25 2.17 -4.77
C ARG A 32 -26.05 2.64 -5.99
N GLU A 33 -25.52 3.58 -6.75
CA GLU A 33 -26.18 4.11 -7.93
C GLU A 33 -26.02 3.16 -9.12
N PHE A 34 -27.11 2.89 -9.83
CA PHE A 34 -27.10 2.06 -11.04
C PHE A 34 -26.74 2.87 -12.29
N GLY A 35 -26.10 2.21 -13.27
CA GLY A 35 -25.79 2.79 -14.57
C GLY A 35 -24.33 3.25 -14.74
N PRO A 36 -23.97 3.83 -15.89
CA PRO A 36 -22.60 4.23 -16.19
C PRO A 36 -22.13 5.42 -15.34
N ILE A 37 -20.89 5.36 -14.85
CA ILE A 37 -20.24 6.46 -14.14
C ILE A 37 -19.34 7.24 -15.11
N ALA A 38 -19.68 8.50 -15.36
CA ALA A 38 -18.86 9.36 -16.22
C ALA A 38 -17.62 9.89 -15.46
N LEU A 39 -16.42 9.64 -15.97
CA LEU A 39 -15.18 10.09 -15.33
C LEU A 39 -15.13 11.61 -15.17
N GLY A 40 -14.91 12.04 -13.93
CA GLY A 40 -14.90 13.46 -13.54
C GLY A 40 -16.24 14.02 -13.07
N SER A 41 -17.33 13.26 -13.20
CA SER A 41 -18.64 13.66 -12.66
C SER A 41 -18.70 13.58 -11.14
N GLU A 42 -19.77 14.15 -10.56
CA GLU A 42 -20.09 14.00 -9.14
C GLU A 42 -20.32 12.54 -8.75
N ALA A 43 -21.00 11.75 -9.57
CA ALA A 43 -21.17 10.31 -9.33
C ALA A 43 -19.83 9.57 -9.28
N HIS A 44 -18.87 9.95 -10.14
CA HIS A 44 -17.51 9.40 -10.08
C HIS A 44 -16.80 9.78 -8.78
N LYS A 45 -16.89 11.05 -8.36
CA LYS A 45 -16.35 11.54 -7.09
C LYS A 45 -16.89 10.78 -5.90
N GLN A 46 -18.22 10.67 -5.82
CA GLN A 46 -18.91 9.92 -4.78
C GLN A 46 -18.45 8.47 -4.77
N ALA A 47 -18.36 7.82 -5.94
CA ALA A 47 -18.01 6.42 -6.01
C ALA A 47 -16.60 6.13 -5.47
N PHE A 48 -15.55 6.83 -5.93
CA PHE A 48 -14.21 6.51 -5.46
C PHE A 48 -13.95 6.96 -4.00
N CYS A 49 -14.59 8.04 -3.55
CA CYS A 49 -14.48 8.46 -2.14
C CYS A 49 -15.21 7.48 -1.22
N ARG A 50 -16.45 7.10 -1.56
CA ARG A 50 -17.22 6.13 -0.77
C ARG A 50 -16.60 4.75 -0.79
N MET A 51 -15.99 4.33 -1.89
CA MET A 51 -15.20 3.10 -1.92
C MET A 51 -14.15 3.11 -0.83
N LEU A 52 -13.34 4.16 -0.72
CA LEU A 52 -12.29 4.22 0.30
C LEU A 52 -12.87 4.31 1.73
N LEU A 53 -13.88 5.15 1.93
CA LEU A 53 -14.49 5.40 3.24
C LEU A 53 -15.28 4.20 3.78
N ASP A 54 -16.09 3.56 2.94
CA ASP A 54 -16.99 2.47 3.34
C ASP A 54 -16.22 1.16 3.58
N THR A 55 -15.05 1.00 2.97
CA THR A 55 -14.19 -0.18 3.10
C THR A 55 -13.10 0.00 4.16
N HIS A 56 -13.07 1.14 4.84
CA HIS A 56 -12.16 1.39 5.96
C HIS A 56 -12.42 0.40 7.09
N ASN A 57 -11.42 -0.42 7.43
CA ASN A 57 -11.47 -1.33 8.56
C ASN A 57 -10.69 -0.74 9.75
N PRO A 58 -11.33 -0.42 10.89
CA PRO A 58 -10.67 0.20 12.04
C PRO A 58 -9.94 -0.82 12.94
N TYR A 59 -9.26 -1.82 12.35
CA TYR A 59 -8.46 -2.77 13.12
C TYR A 59 -7.30 -2.07 13.84
N ARG A 60 -6.90 -2.62 14.99
CA ARG A 60 -5.88 -2.04 15.89
C ARG A 60 -4.57 -2.81 15.79
N PRO A 61 -3.47 -2.21 15.29
CA PRO A 61 -2.17 -2.88 15.20
C PRO A 61 -1.61 -3.38 16.52
N SER A 62 -1.97 -2.76 17.64
CA SER A 62 -1.50 -3.13 18.98
C SER A 62 -2.07 -4.46 19.48
N ILE A 63 -3.03 -5.05 18.77
CA ILE A 63 -3.69 -6.32 19.12
C ILE A 63 -3.17 -7.46 18.20
N VAL A 64 -2.20 -7.19 17.33
CA VAL A 64 -1.59 -8.24 16.49
C VAL A 64 -0.81 -9.20 17.39
N ASP A 65 -1.25 -10.46 17.45
CA ASP A 65 -0.50 -11.55 18.06
C ASP A 65 0.66 -11.95 17.15
N TRP A 66 1.85 -11.48 17.48
CA TRP A 66 3.07 -11.80 16.74
C TRP A 66 3.46 -13.27 16.98
N PRO A 67 3.53 -14.12 15.95
CA PRO A 67 3.85 -15.53 16.12
C PRO A 67 5.29 -15.73 16.62
N ALA A 68 5.50 -16.75 17.46
CA ALA A 68 6.84 -17.19 17.77
C ALA A 68 7.51 -17.76 16.51
N LEU A 69 8.68 -17.21 16.16
CA LEU A 69 9.45 -17.67 15.01
C LEU A 69 10.52 -18.68 15.45
N ASP A 70 10.72 -19.72 14.64
CA ASP A 70 11.91 -20.56 14.79
C ASP A 70 13.19 -19.72 14.54
N PRO A 71 14.36 -20.14 15.05
CA PRO A 71 15.59 -19.36 14.93
C PRO A 71 15.95 -19.01 13.48
N ALA A 72 15.74 -19.93 12.52
CA ALA A 72 16.10 -19.68 11.13
C ALA A 72 15.13 -18.68 10.48
N ALA A 73 13.83 -18.75 10.75
CA ALA A 73 12.85 -17.77 10.28
C ALA A 73 13.10 -16.38 10.88
N ARG A 74 13.44 -16.32 12.18
CA ARG A 74 13.81 -15.07 12.85
C ARG A 74 15.07 -14.46 12.23
N ASP A 75 16.11 -15.26 12.01
CA ASP A 75 17.36 -14.77 11.42
C ASP A 75 17.14 -14.24 10.00
N ARG A 76 16.33 -14.93 9.18
CA ARG A 76 15.90 -14.41 7.87
C ARG A 76 15.23 -13.05 8.02
N LEU A 77 14.23 -12.92 8.89
CA LEU A 77 13.47 -11.68 9.10
C LEU A 77 14.37 -10.52 9.53
N VAL A 78 15.19 -10.71 10.57
CA VAL A 78 16.07 -9.68 11.14
C VAL A 78 17.13 -9.25 10.12
N SER A 79 17.60 -10.16 9.27
CA SER A 79 18.64 -9.89 8.27
C SER A 79 18.18 -9.09 7.05
N LEU A 80 16.87 -8.87 6.87
CA LEU A 80 16.37 -8.12 5.70
C LEU A 80 16.83 -6.65 5.76
N PRO A 81 17.60 -6.15 4.78
CA PRO A 81 18.07 -4.75 4.72
C PRO A 81 16.97 -3.80 4.21
N ILE A 82 15.73 -3.96 4.69
CA ILE A 82 14.57 -3.17 4.27
C ILE A 82 13.97 -2.35 5.41
N TRP A 83 14.24 -2.70 6.66
CA TRP A 83 13.46 -2.19 7.79
C TRP A 83 13.59 -0.68 8.00
N ASP A 84 14.80 -0.14 7.87
CA ASP A 84 15.03 1.30 7.95
C ASP A 84 14.30 2.05 6.83
N ILE A 85 14.37 1.51 5.61
CA ILE A 85 13.71 2.08 4.43
C ILE A 85 12.20 2.04 4.62
N ALA A 86 11.64 0.89 5.00
CA ALA A 86 10.22 0.70 5.22
C ALA A 86 9.68 1.68 6.27
N MET A 87 10.33 1.78 7.43
CA MET A 87 9.95 2.72 8.49
C MET A 87 9.94 4.18 8.03
N GLN A 88 10.92 4.57 7.22
CA GLN A 88 11.02 5.92 6.67
C GLN A 88 9.97 6.19 5.59
N THR A 89 9.67 5.20 4.75
CA THR A 89 8.64 5.27 3.72
C THR A 89 7.27 5.47 4.32
N GLU A 90 6.88 4.63 5.28
CA GLU A 90 5.59 4.77 5.98
C GLU A 90 5.49 6.12 6.73
N GLY A 91 6.60 6.57 7.33
CA GLY A 91 6.68 7.87 8.00
C GLY A 91 6.44 9.04 7.05
N ASN A 92 6.99 8.98 5.85
CA ASN A 92 6.83 9.98 4.82
C ASN A 92 5.44 9.92 4.16
N ALA A 93 4.88 8.73 3.95
CA ALA A 93 3.61 8.52 3.26
C ALA A 93 2.48 9.29 3.96
N THR A 94 2.31 9.05 5.27
CA THR A 94 1.37 9.80 6.13
C THR A 94 1.51 11.31 5.95
N LEU A 95 2.76 11.81 5.99
CA LEU A 95 3.02 13.24 5.93
C LEU A 95 2.64 13.84 4.56
N ARG A 96 2.91 13.13 3.46
CA ARG A 96 2.57 13.58 2.10
C ARG A 96 1.06 13.61 1.90
N VAL A 97 0.38 12.53 2.27
CA VAL A 97 -1.07 12.38 2.11
C VAL A 97 -1.80 13.45 2.92
N LEU A 98 -1.48 13.60 4.21
CA LEU A 98 -2.13 14.60 5.07
C LEU A 98 -1.74 16.04 4.71
N SER A 99 -0.53 16.28 4.18
CA SER A 99 -0.16 17.61 3.67
C SER A 99 -0.99 17.99 2.44
N TYR A 100 -1.28 17.03 1.56
CA TYR A 100 -2.15 17.27 0.42
C TYR A 100 -3.61 17.46 0.84
N ALA A 101 -4.13 16.65 1.77
CA ALA A 101 -5.49 16.77 2.30
C ALA A 101 -5.83 18.21 2.74
N ARG A 102 -4.90 18.88 3.44
CA ARG A 102 -5.06 20.28 3.91
C ARG A 102 -5.27 21.29 2.79
N THR A 103 -4.88 20.97 1.56
CA THR A 103 -5.04 21.84 0.39
C THR A 103 -6.35 21.60 -0.36
N VAL A 104 -7.05 20.49 -0.10
CA VAL A 104 -8.24 20.06 -0.85
C VAL A 104 -9.47 20.81 -0.37
N ALA A 105 -10.17 21.49 -1.28
CA ALA A 105 -11.38 22.27 -0.94
C ALA A 105 -12.66 21.42 -0.83
N ASP A 106 -12.78 20.37 -1.65
CA ASP A 106 -13.96 19.49 -1.63
C ASP A 106 -13.98 18.64 -0.35
N PRO A 107 -15.03 18.71 0.49
CA PRO A 107 -15.03 18.08 1.80
C PRO A 107 -15.00 16.55 1.72
N LEU A 108 -15.66 15.95 0.74
CA LEU A 108 -15.70 14.49 0.61
C LEU A 108 -14.35 13.95 0.14
N VAL A 109 -13.71 14.64 -0.80
CA VAL A 109 -12.37 14.26 -1.26
C VAL A 109 -11.35 14.45 -0.14
N ARG A 110 -11.46 15.53 0.64
CA ARG A 110 -10.60 15.76 1.80
C ARG A 110 -10.74 14.64 2.83
N GLU A 111 -11.96 14.29 3.22
CA GLU A 111 -12.25 13.23 4.18
C GLU A 111 -11.65 11.88 3.73
N ALA A 112 -11.81 11.54 2.44
CA ALA A 112 -11.23 10.32 1.88
C ALA A 112 -9.69 10.32 1.97
N ILE A 113 -9.02 11.44 1.65
CA ILE A 113 -7.55 11.55 1.76
C ILE A 113 -7.10 11.55 3.24
N GLU A 114 -7.91 12.09 4.16
CA GLU A 114 -7.60 12.03 5.59
C GLU A 114 -7.68 10.60 6.12
N ILE A 115 -8.64 9.80 5.64
CA ILE A 115 -8.70 8.36 5.95
C ILE A 115 -7.50 7.63 5.35
N ASP A 116 -7.17 7.86 4.08
CA ASP A 116 -5.96 7.33 3.44
C ASP A 116 -4.71 7.58 4.33
N GLY A 117 -4.47 8.85 4.70
CA GLY A 117 -3.34 9.21 5.55
C GLY A 117 -3.40 8.68 6.98
N PHE A 118 -4.59 8.33 7.50
CA PHE A 118 -4.74 7.64 8.77
C PHE A 118 -4.33 6.16 8.66
N GLU A 119 -4.66 5.50 7.54
CA GLU A 119 -4.28 4.12 7.27
C GLU A 119 -2.76 4.01 7.06
N GLU A 120 -2.15 4.93 6.33
CA GLU A 120 -0.69 5.06 6.18
C GLU A 120 0.03 5.17 7.54
N LYS A 121 -0.52 5.98 8.45
CA LYS A 121 0.03 6.11 9.81
C LYS A 121 -0.05 4.79 10.57
N ARG A 122 -1.10 4.01 10.31
CA ARG A 122 -1.32 2.71 10.92
C ARG A 122 -0.32 1.69 10.38
N HIS A 123 0.03 1.72 9.10
CA HIS A 123 1.05 0.85 8.50
C HIS A 123 2.40 1.03 9.18
N LYS A 124 2.83 2.28 9.41
CA LYS A 124 4.00 2.58 10.23
C LYS A 124 3.92 1.96 11.63
N GLN A 125 2.75 2.02 12.27
CA GLN A 125 2.56 1.45 13.59
C GLN A 125 2.66 -0.08 13.58
N VAL A 126 2.14 -0.75 12.54
CA VAL A 126 2.32 -2.19 12.33
C VAL A 126 3.80 -2.54 12.22
N LEU A 127 4.57 -1.81 11.39
CA LEU A 127 6.02 -2.02 11.27
C LEU A 127 6.77 -1.75 12.59
N SER A 128 6.41 -0.68 13.30
CA SER A 128 7.00 -0.33 14.60
C SER A 128 6.79 -1.46 15.63
N ASN A 129 5.62 -2.09 15.60
CA ASN A 129 5.32 -3.22 16.45
C ASN A 129 6.10 -4.48 16.03
N LEU A 130 6.24 -4.74 14.72
CA LEU A 130 7.03 -5.86 14.21
C LEU A 130 8.50 -5.77 14.65
N VAL A 131 9.14 -4.61 14.44
CA VAL A 131 10.56 -4.43 14.75
C VAL A 131 10.80 -4.58 16.25
N ALA A 132 9.87 -4.09 17.08
CA ALA A 132 9.92 -4.25 18.52
C ALA A 132 9.74 -5.72 18.94
N ALA A 133 8.76 -6.42 18.36
CA ALA A 133 8.44 -7.81 18.68
C ALA A 133 9.61 -8.77 18.39
N TYR A 134 10.34 -8.55 17.28
CA TYR A 134 11.45 -9.42 16.89
C TYR A 134 12.84 -8.89 17.24
N GLY A 135 12.94 -7.69 17.81
CA GLY A 135 14.20 -7.07 18.20
C GLY A 135 15.07 -6.69 16.99
N ILE A 136 14.44 -6.14 15.96
CA ILE A 136 15.11 -5.69 14.74
C ILE A 136 15.75 -4.32 15.03
N PRO A 137 17.07 -4.17 14.87
CA PRO A 137 17.73 -2.88 15.09
C PRO A 137 17.36 -1.93 13.95
N LEU A 138 17.01 -0.69 14.30
CA LEU A 138 16.75 0.39 13.35
C LEU A 138 17.79 1.49 13.49
N ALA A 139 18.15 2.09 12.37
CA ALA A 139 18.85 3.37 12.33
C ALA A 139 17.95 4.47 12.93
N PRO A 140 18.53 5.55 13.48
CA PRO A 140 17.76 6.71 13.91
C PRO A 140 16.90 7.26 12.76
N GLU A 141 15.61 7.46 13.02
CA GLU A 141 14.72 8.03 12.02
C GLU A 141 15.07 9.49 11.73
N PRO A 142 15.05 9.92 10.45
CA PRO A 142 15.21 11.32 10.09
C PRO A 142 14.01 12.16 10.54
N GLU A 143 14.19 13.47 10.58
CA GLU A 143 13.07 14.39 10.77
C GLU A 143 12.20 14.42 9.51
N TYR A 144 10.89 14.14 9.68
CA TYR A 144 9.92 14.21 8.58
C TYR A 144 9.41 15.64 8.39
N LEU A 145 9.87 16.28 7.31
CA LEU A 145 9.51 17.67 6.99
C LEU A 145 8.35 17.74 5.99
N PRO A 146 7.35 18.62 6.21
CA PRO A 146 6.25 18.79 5.27
C PRO A 146 6.76 19.11 3.85
N PRO A 147 6.15 18.51 2.80
CA PRO A 147 6.56 18.76 1.43
C PRO A 147 6.29 20.22 1.03
N ARG A 148 7.23 20.80 0.28
CA ARG A 148 7.08 22.16 -0.28
C ARG A 148 5.92 22.27 -1.27
N ASP A 149 5.71 21.24 -2.10
CA ASP A 149 4.57 21.12 -3.00
C ASP A 149 3.78 19.85 -2.61
N PRO A 150 2.69 19.98 -1.82
CA PRO A 150 1.89 18.84 -1.39
C PRO A 150 1.23 18.07 -2.54
N GLU A 151 0.81 18.73 -3.61
CA GLU A 151 0.19 18.05 -4.76
C GLU A 151 1.22 17.23 -5.54
N TRP A 152 2.43 17.77 -5.71
CA TRP A 152 3.54 17.01 -6.30
C TRP A 152 3.90 15.79 -5.44
N ALA A 153 4.03 15.98 -4.13
CA ALA A 153 4.40 14.89 -3.22
C ALA A 153 3.34 13.78 -3.20
N PHE A 154 2.06 14.14 -3.22
CA PHE A 154 0.94 13.19 -3.30
C PHE A 154 0.90 12.44 -4.64
N LEU A 155 1.14 13.14 -5.76
CA LEU A 155 1.26 12.50 -7.08
C LEU A 155 2.42 11.51 -7.13
N LEU A 156 3.58 11.90 -6.61
CA LEU A 156 4.76 11.06 -6.61
C LEU A 156 4.53 9.80 -5.77
N ALA A 157 4.02 9.97 -4.53
CA ALA A 157 3.69 8.85 -3.65
C ALA A 157 2.68 7.89 -4.32
N GLY A 158 1.52 8.38 -4.78
CA GLY A 158 0.52 7.49 -5.36
C GLY A 158 0.95 6.76 -6.64
N PHE A 159 1.81 7.37 -7.47
CA PHE A 159 2.38 6.66 -8.62
C PHE A 159 3.46 5.66 -8.22
N CYS A 160 4.24 5.94 -7.17
CA CYS A 160 5.17 4.99 -6.60
C CYS A 160 4.43 3.77 -6.05
N GLU A 161 3.37 4.00 -5.27
CA GLU A 161 2.53 2.94 -4.72
C GLU A 161 1.89 2.07 -5.81
N CYS A 162 1.46 2.68 -6.92
CA CYS A 162 0.96 1.90 -8.07
C CYS A 162 2.00 0.89 -8.61
N VAL A 163 3.29 1.18 -8.46
CA VAL A 163 4.37 0.26 -8.85
C VAL A 163 4.66 -0.73 -7.73
N ASP A 164 4.85 -0.22 -6.51
CA ASP A 164 5.30 -1.01 -5.38
C ASP A 164 4.23 -1.99 -4.93
N THR A 165 2.98 -1.55 -4.77
CA THR A 165 1.84 -2.42 -4.46
C THR A 165 1.69 -3.56 -5.48
N PHE A 166 1.90 -3.31 -6.79
CA PHE A 166 1.81 -4.37 -7.81
C PHE A 166 2.80 -5.52 -7.56
N PHE A 167 4.04 -5.19 -7.20
CA PHE A 167 5.04 -6.20 -6.90
C PHE A 167 4.88 -6.76 -5.49
N ALA A 168 4.49 -5.94 -4.51
CA ALA A 168 4.20 -6.36 -3.15
C ALA A 168 3.14 -7.46 -3.12
N PHE A 169 2.05 -7.30 -3.89
CA PHE A 169 1.02 -8.32 -4.05
C PHE A 169 1.58 -9.71 -4.38
N GLY A 170 2.43 -9.79 -5.41
CA GLY A 170 2.99 -11.08 -5.80
C GLY A 170 4.05 -11.60 -4.83
N LEU A 171 4.84 -10.70 -4.25
CA LEU A 171 5.84 -11.03 -3.24
C LEU A 171 5.20 -11.60 -1.97
N PHE A 172 4.14 -10.98 -1.44
CA PHE A 172 3.42 -11.51 -0.28
C PHE A 172 2.79 -12.87 -0.56
N ALA A 173 2.20 -13.06 -1.75
CA ALA A 173 1.67 -14.37 -2.14
C ALA A 173 2.77 -15.45 -2.25
N LEU A 174 3.94 -15.11 -2.78
CA LEU A 174 5.11 -15.98 -2.81
C LEU A 174 5.62 -16.31 -1.39
N ALA A 175 5.70 -15.32 -0.51
CA ALA A 175 6.13 -15.51 0.87
C ALA A 175 5.21 -16.49 1.61
N LYS A 176 3.88 -16.34 1.43
CA LYS A 176 2.87 -17.23 2.01
C LYS A 176 2.94 -18.66 1.46
N GLY A 177 3.19 -18.82 0.16
CA GLY A 177 3.20 -20.13 -0.50
C GLY A 177 4.53 -20.90 -0.42
N SER A 178 5.65 -20.21 -0.17
CA SER A 178 7.00 -20.80 -0.19
C SER A 178 7.46 -21.40 1.14
N GLY A 179 6.79 -21.07 2.25
CA GLY A 179 7.26 -21.40 3.60
C GLY A 179 8.51 -20.62 4.03
N PHE A 180 8.88 -19.56 3.29
CA PHE A 180 10.01 -18.70 3.64
C PHE A 180 9.81 -18.02 5.00
N PHE A 181 8.56 -17.62 5.30
CA PHE A 181 8.09 -17.22 6.62
C PHE A 181 6.86 -18.06 7.02
N PRO A 182 6.59 -18.24 8.33
CA PRO A 182 5.35 -18.85 8.78
C PRO A 182 4.13 -18.11 8.21
N PRO A 183 3.08 -18.80 7.72
CA PRO A 183 1.88 -18.15 7.20
C PRO A 183 1.25 -17.17 8.18
N GLU A 184 1.32 -17.47 9.48
CA GLU A 184 0.81 -16.61 10.55
C GLU A 184 1.50 -15.25 10.57
N LEU A 185 2.80 -15.18 10.25
CA LEU A 185 3.55 -13.93 10.17
C LEU A 185 3.16 -13.14 8.91
N VAL A 186 2.95 -13.83 7.79
CA VAL A 186 2.56 -13.16 6.54
C VAL A 186 1.14 -12.63 6.65
N ASP A 187 0.25 -13.37 7.32
CA ASP A 187 -1.16 -13.02 7.49
C ASP A 187 -1.37 -11.77 8.37
N THR A 188 -0.43 -11.41 9.24
CA THR A 188 -0.51 -10.14 10.00
C THR A 188 -0.46 -8.91 9.08
N PHE A 189 0.12 -9.03 7.89
CA PHE A 189 0.23 -7.96 6.91
C PHE A 189 -0.90 -7.94 5.89
N GLU A 190 -1.73 -8.99 5.82
CA GLU A 190 -2.80 -9.07 4.83
C GLU A 190 -3.75 -7.86 4.88
N PRO A 191 -4.13 -7.31 6.06
CA PRO A 191 -4.89 -6.07 6.12
C PRO A 191 -4.15 -4.91 5.45
N VAL A 192 -2.87 -4.68 5.79
CA VAL A 192 -2.01 -3.61 5.22
C VAL A 192 -1.99 -3.69 3.70
N VAL A 193 -1.67 -4.87 3.15
CA VAL A 193 -1.61 -5.08 1.69
C VAL A 193 -2.96 -4.83 1.02
N GLN A 194 -4.07 -5.13 1.71
CA GLN A 194 -5.40 -4.82 1.19
C GLN A 194 -5.71 -3.31 1.21
N GLU A 195 -5.20 -2.57 2.19
CA GLU A 195 -5.35 -1.10 2.27
C GLU A 195 -4.62 -0.42 1.12
N GLU A 196 -3.37 -0.85 0.86
CA GLU A 196 -2.59 -0.35 -0.28
C GLU A 196 -3.35 -0.48 -1.60
N GLY A 197 -4.02 -1.63 -1.80
CA GLY A 197 -4.90 -1.84 -2.94
C GLY A 197 -6.01 -0.79 -3.06
N ARG A 198 -6.61 -0.39 -1.94
CA ARG A 198 -7.66 0.63 -1.90
C ARG A 198 -7.11 2.02 -2.16
N HIS A 199 -5.96 2.36 -1.56
CA HIS A 199 -5.27 3.64 -1.76
C HIS A 199 -4.98 3.87 -3.24
N ILE A 200 -4.44 2.86 -3.95
CA ILE A 200 -4.14 3.02 -5.38
C ILE A 200 -5.38 3.02 -6.28
N ILE A 201 -6.50 2.36 -5.90
CA ILE A 201 -7.79 2.56 -6.59
C ILE A 201 -8.27 4.00 -6.37
N PHE A 202 -8.29 4.48 -5.13
CA PHE A 202 -8.67 5.84 -4.80
C PHE A 202 -7.84 6.85 -5.60
N PHE A 203 -6.51 6.71 -5.57
CA PHE A 203 -5.56 7.59 -6.22
C PHE A 203 -5.78 7.69 -7.73
N VAL A 204 -5.87 6.57 -8.47
CA VAL A 204 -6.02 6.65 -9.94
C VAL A 204 -7.37 7.26 -10.36
N ASN A 205 -8.41 7.06 -9.55
CA ASN A 205 -9.72 7.69 -9.77
C ASN A 205 -9.69 9.19 -9.39
N TRP A 206 -9.01 9.55 -8.30
CA TRP A 206 -8.75 10.94 -7.94
C TRP A 206 -7.97 11.66 -9.04
N VAL A 207 -6.89 11.09 -9.59
CA VAL A 207 -6.11 11.68 -10.70
C VAL A 207 -7.02 11.96 -11.90
N ALA A 208 -7.89 11.01 -12.25
CA ALA A 208 -8.82 11.17 -13.36
C ALA A 208 -9.89 12.25 -13.10
N TRP A 209 -10.45 12.26 -11.89
CA TRP A 209 -11.45 13.25 -11.48
C TRP A 209 -10.84 14.65 -11.39
N HIS A 210 -9.72 14.80 -10.70
CA HIS A 210 -9.01 16.06 -10.50
C HIS A 210 -8.66 16.69 -11.85
N ARG A 211 -8.00 15.92 -12.74
CA ARG A 211 -7.64 16.38 -14.09
C ARG A 211 -8.84 16.87 -14.90
N ARG A 212 -10.01 16.25 -14.75
CA ARG A 212 -11.24 16.59 -15.49
C ARG A 212 -11.92 17.84 -14.95
N ASN A 213 -11.74 18.15 -13.67
CA ASN A 213 -12.34 19.31 -13.00
C ASN A 213 -11.43 20.54 -12.98
N LEU A 214 -10.22 20.44 -13.54
CA LEU A 214 -9.33 21.58 -13.75
C LEU A 214 -9.69 22.39 -15.01
N PRO A 215 -9.53 23.73 -14.99
CA PRO A 215 -9.51 24.55 -16.21
C PRO A 215 -8.50 24.02 -17.23
N ILE A 216 -8.77 24.19 -18.52
CA ILE A 216 -7.98 23.58 -19.62
C ILE A 216 -6.47 23.82 -19.47
N TRP A 217 -6.05 25.04 -19.13
CA TRP A 217 -4.63 25.37 -18.95
C TRP A 217 -4.01 24.65 -17.74
N ARG A 218 -4.73 24.56 -16.60
CA ARG A 218 -4.28 23.80 -15.42
C ARG A 218 -4.26 22.31 -15.73
N ARG A 219 -5.18 21.82 -16.55
CA ARG A 219 -5.22 20.43 -16.99
C ARG A 219 -3.98 20.05 -17.82
N LEU A 220 -3.47 20.98 -18.65
CA LEU A 220 -2.19 20.78 -19.35
C LEU A 220 -1.02 20.75 -18.37
N LEU A 221 -0.95 21.71 -17.44
CA LEU A 221 0.09 21.74 -16.39
C LEU A 221 0.08 20.46 -15.53
N PHE A 222 -1.10 20.00 -15.11
CA PHE A 222 -1.27 18.78 -14.33
C PHE A 222 -0.87 17.53 -15.13
N THR A 223 -1.15 17.51 -16.44
CA THR A 223 -0.64 16.45 -17.32
C THR A 223 0.89 16.46 -17.36
N GLY A 224 1.50 17.65 -17.40
CA GLY A 224 2.95 17.82 -17.25
C GLY A 224 3.47 17.27 -15.93
N LYS A 225 2.81 17.58 -14.79
CA LYS A 225 3.17 17.03 -13.48
C LYS A 225 3.14 15.50 -13.47
N ILE A 226 2.11 14.88 -14.04
CA ILE A 226 2.03 13.41 -14.15
C ILE A 226 3.22 12.84 -14.95
N VAL A 227 3.53 13.43 -16.11
CA VAL A 227 4.67 12.99 -16.94
C VAL A 227 5.98 13.15 -16.19
N SER A 228 6.18 14.28 -15.51
CA SER A 228 7.37 14.52 -14.69
C SER A 228 7.49 13.52 -13.54
N ALA A 229 6.40 13.16 -12.87
CA ALA A 229 6.41 12.16 -11.80
C ALA A 229 6.87 10.80 -12.34
N TRP A 230 6.32 10.35 -13.47
CA TRP A 230 6.77 9.10 -14.10
C TRP A 230 8.22 9.15 -14.59
N ALA A 231 8.65 10.26 -15.19
CA ALA A 231 10.03 10.44 -15.63
C ALA A 231 11.00 10.37 -14.44
N PHE A 232 10.64 10.99 -13.32
CA PHE A 232 11.39 10.94 -12.07
C PHE A 232 11.49 9.51 -11.52
N LEU A 233 10.36 8.80 -11.39
CA LEU A 233 10.34 7.40 -10.91
C LEU A 233 11.17 6.45 -11.79
N ILE A 234 11.14 6.64 -13.11
CA ILE A 234 11.96 5.85 -14.04
C ILE A 234 13.45 6.18 -13.85
N TRP A 235 13.79 7.46 -13.72
CA TRP A 235 15.16 7.91 -13.52
C TRP A 235 15.76 7.32 -12.24
N GLU A 236 15.05 7.41 -11.12
CA GLU A 236 15.48 6.84 -9.83
C GLU A 236 15.74 5.33 -9.97
N ARG A 237 14.79 4.58 -10.55
CA ARG A 237 14.93 3.14 -10.78
C ARG A 237 16.12 2.76 -11.67
N ILE A 238 16.46 3.59 -12.66
CA ILE A 238 17.67 3.40 -13.48
C ILE A 238 18.94 3.67 -12.66
N GLY A 239 18.97 4.74 -11.86
CA GLY A 239 20.11 5.09 -11.00
C GLY A 239 20.47 3.96 -10.03
N ILE A 240 19.45 3.30 -9.46
CA ILE A 240 19.63 2.14 -8.57
C ILE A 240 20.17 0.93 -9.32
N ALA A 241 19.60 0.62 -10.48
CA ALA A 241 20.07 -0.50 -11.31
C ALA A 241 21.54 -0.33 -11.74
N GLN A 242 22.00 0.92 -11.84
CA GLN A 242 23.39 1.27 -12.19
C GLN A 242 24.30 1.44 -10.96
N GLY A 243 23.79 1.29 -9.73
CA GLY A 243 24.56 1.48 -8.50
C GLY A 243 24.99 2.92 -8.25
N LEU A 244 24.36 3.89 -8.90
CA LEU A 244 24.69 5.32 -8.84
C LEU A 244 24.03 6.04 -7.66
N SER A 245 23.06 5.40 -7.00
CA SER A 245 22.40 5.94 -5.81
C SER A 245 23.22 5.66 -4.56
N GLY A 246 24.11 6.59 -4.19
CA GLY A 246 24.74 6.64 -2.87
C GLY A 246 23.78 7.15 -1.78
N PRO A 247 24.19 7.20 -0.50
CA PRO A 247 23.34 7.53 0.66
C PRO A 247 22.85 9.00 0.70
N SER A 248 22.94 9.74 -0.40
CA SER A 248 22.83 11.20 -0.45
C SER A 248 22.01 11.68 -1.66
N SER A 249 20.87 11.06 -1.95
CA SER A 249 19.82 11.73 -2.74
C SER A 249 18.98 12.59 -1.80
N SER A 250 18.88 13.89 -2.10
CA SER A 250 18.23 14.90 -1.27
C SER A 250 16.70 14.84 -1.37
N MET A 251 16.09 13.76 -0.83
CA MET A 251 14.65 13.37 -0.71
C MET A 251 14.22 12.26 -1.71
N PRO A 252 13.23 11.41 -1.36
CA PRO A 252 13.09 10.44 -0.28
C PRO A 252 13.33 8.98 -0.77
N GLN A 253 13.73 8.09 0.13
CA GLN A 253 14.24 6.75 -0.15
C GLN A 253 13.14 5.70 -0.43
N ASP A 254 11.97 6.13 -0.92
CA ASP A 254 10.72 5.35 -0.93
C ASP A 254 10.58 4.42 -2.14
N ASP A 255 11.20 4.74 -3.27
CA ASP A 255 11.00 4.06 -4.56
C ASP A 255 11.58 2.62 -4.64
N ASN A 256 12.07 2.08 -3.51
CA ASN A 256 13.07 1.01 -3.44
C ASN A 256 12.67 -0.21 -2.62
N PHE A 257 11.59 -0.10 -1.85
CA PHE A 257 11.17 -1.12 -0.88
C PHE A 257 10.98 -2.49 -1.56
N VAL A 258 10.25 -2.51 -2.66
CA VAL A 258 9.83 -3.76 -3.29
C VAL A 258 10.90 -4.37 -4.19
N PHE A 259 11.72 -3.55 -4.86
CA PHE A 259 12.83 -4.05 -5.68
C PHE A 259 13.88 -4.75 -4.80
N THR A 260 14.18 -4.18 -3.63
CA THR A 260 15.09 -4.78 -2.66
C THR A 260 14.49 -6.06 -2.07
N GLY A 261 13.22 -6.03 -1.62
CA GLY A 261 12.52 -7.20 -1.10
C GLY A 261 12.41 -8.38 -2.09
N SER A 262 12.20 -8.11 -3.38
CA SER A 262 12.02 -9.13 -4.43
C SER A 262 13.23 -10.03 -4.67
N ARG A 263 14.45 -9.51 -4.46
CA ARG A 263 15.69 -10.28 -4.61
C ARG A 263 15.99 -11.20 -3.42
N MET A 264 15.28 -11.02 -2.30
CA MET A 264 15.69 -11.56 -1.00
C MET A 264 14.77 -12.65 -0.45
N MET A 265 13.54 -12.78 -0.96
CA MET A 265 12.59 -13.80 -0.50
C MET A 265 12.82 -15.19 -1.12
N GLY A 266 14.07 -15.61 -1.28
CA GLY A 266 14.42 -16.99 -1.63
C GLY A 266 13.94 -17.44 -3.01
N SER A 267 13.88 -16.54 -3.99
CA SER A 267 13.50 -16.84 -5.38
C SER A 267 14.57 -17.61 -6.17
N ASP A 268 15.61 -18.13 -5.51
CA ASP A 268 16.66 -18.93 -6.17
C ASP A 268 16.08 -20.15 -6.92
N ASN A 269 14.87 -20.60 -6.55
CA ASN A 269 14.12 -21.66 -7.23
C ASN A 269 12.87 -21.19 -8.01
N VAL A 270 12.53 -19.89 -8.02
CA VAL A 270 11.35 -19.36 -8.70
C VAL A 270 11.76 -18.48 -9.88
N SER A 271 11.36 -18.87 -11.09
CA SER A 271 11.70 -18.10 -12.27
C SER A 271 11.09 -16.68 -12.22
N ALA A 272 11.79 -15.69 -12.77
CA ALA A 272 11.25 -14.33 -12.87
C ALA A 272 9.92 -14.27 -13.65
N ALA A 273 9.70 -15.21 -14.59
CA ALA A 273 8.44 -15.36 -15.30
C ALA A 273 7.29 -15.75 -14.34
N THR A 274 7.54 -16.69 -13.44
CA THR A 274 6.59 -17.12 -12.40
C THR A 274 6.27 -16.00 -11.43
N VAL A 275 7.27 -15.21 -11.01
CA VAL A 275 7.04 -14.03 -10.14
C VAL A 275 6.09 -13.05 -10.82
N ILE A 276 6.32 -12.74 -12.10
CA ILE A 276 5.44 -11.84 -12.87
C ILE A 276 4.02 -12.37 -12.98
N GLU A 277 3.85 -13.66 -13.24
CA GLU A 277 2.52 -14.30 -13.31
C GLU A 277 1.76 -14.19 -11.99
N ILE A 278 2.45 -14.40 -10.86
CA ILE A 278 1.86 -14.26 -9.54
C ILE A 278 1.47 -12.80 -9.26
N CYS A 279 2.33 -11.82 -9.57
CA CYS A 279 1.98 -10.41 -9.43
C CYS A 279 0.74 -10.04 -10.27
N LEU A 280 0.65 -10.55 -11.50
CA LEU A 280 -0.52 -10.32 -12.37
C LEU A 280 -1.80 -10.93 -11.80
N SER A 281 -1.73 -12.19 -11.33
CA SER A 281 -2.86 -12.89 -10.73
C SER A 281 -3.34 -12.20 -9.46
N GLU A 282 -2.43 -11.83 -8.56
CA GLU A 282 -2.78 -11.17 -7.31
C GLU A 282 -3.35 -9.77 -7.52
N HIS A 283 -2.82 -9.02 -8.50
CA HIS A 283 -3.38 -7.74 -8.91
C HIS A 283 -4.82 -7.87 -9.42
N GLU A 284 -5.12 -8.89 -10.23
CA GLU A 284 -6.49 -9.15 -10.69
C GLU A 284 -7.40 -9.58 -9.53
N ARG A 285 -6.93 -10.53 -8.71
CA ARG A 285 -7.67 -11.07 -7.55
C ARG A 285 -8.06 -9.97 -6.56
N ARG A 286 -7.10 -9.13 -6.15
CA ARG A 286 -7.32 -8.08 -5.16
C ARG A 286 -8.24 -6.96 -5.65
N PHE A 287 -8.37 -6.78 -6.95
CA PHE A 287 -9.25 -5.75 -7.53
C PHE A 287 -10.60 -6.26 -8.03
N ALA A 288 -10.83 -7.57 -7.97
CA ALA A 288 -12.05 -8.19 -8.48
C ALA A 288 -13.30 -7.79 -7.67
N GLY A 289 -13.17 -7.56 -6.36
CA GLY A 289 -14.28 -7.24 -5.48
C GLY A 289 -14.76 -5.78 -5.54
N TYR A 290 -14.04 -4.88 -6.22
CA TYR A 290 -14.42 -3.47 -6.33
C TYR A 290 -15.20 -3.17 -7.61
N ASP A 291 -16.13 -2.22 -7.53
CA ASP A 291 -17.00 -1.77 -8.62
C ASP A 291 -16.26 -1.66 -9.96
N ALA A 292 -16.68 -2.42 -10.97
CA ALA A 292 -16.04 -2.49 -12.29
C ALA A 292 -15.96 -1.13 -13.03
N ARG A 293 -16.77 -0.14 -12.63
CA ARG A 293 -16.82 1.19 -13.25
C ARG A 293 -15.69 2.11 -12.80
N LEU A 294 -15.05 1.84 -11.65
CA LEU A 294 -13.87 2.59 -11.20
C LEU A 294 -12.65 2.32 -12.10
N LEU A 295 -11.65 3.18 -12.05
CA LEU A 295 -10.36 2.93 -12.71
C LEU A 295 -9.50 2.00 -11.85
N ARG A 296 -8.64 1.22 -12.53
CA ARG A 296 -7.60 0.38 -11.91
C ARG A 296 -6.22 0.83 -12.39
N PRO A 297 -5.16 0.71 -11.57
CA PRO A 297 -3.77 0.90 -12.02
C PRO A 297 -3.40 -0.10 -13.11
N ARG A 298 -3.28 0.36 -14.37
CA ARG A 298 -3.07 -0.53 -15.54
C ARG A 298 -1.64 -0.54 -16.09
N LEU A 299 -0.77 0.36 -15.65
CA LEU A 299 0.56 0.49 -16.26
C LEU A 299 1.42 -0.74 -15.99
N MET A 300 1.66 -1.08 -14.72
CA MET A 300 2.48 -2.25 -14.36
C MET A 300 1.92 -3.56 -14.94
N PRO A 301 0.62 -3.88 -14.80
CA PRO A 301 0.07 -5.09 -15.42
C PRO A 301 0.23 -5.15 -16.95
N ARG A 302 0.23 -4.01 -17.65
CA ARG A 302 0.45 -3.98 -19.11
C ARG A 302 1.93 -4.20 -19.45
N LEU A 303 2.83 -3.52 -18.74
CA LEU A 303 4.27 -3.67 -18.93
C LEU A 303 4.70 -5.10 -18.62
N MET A 304 4.25 -5.67 -17.51
CA MET A 304 4.65 -7.02 -17.10
C MET A 304 4.06 -8.11 -18.00
N ARG A 305 2.82 -7.96 -18.50
CA ARG A 305 2.30 -8.84 -19.57
C ARG A 305 3.12 -8.73 -20.86
N PHE A 306 3.61 -7.54 -21.19
CA PHE A 306 4.49 -7.36 -22.34
C PHE A 306 5.84 -8.06 -22.13
N VAL A 307 6.50 -7.82 -20.98
CA VAL A 307 7.77 -8.45 -20.61
C VAL A 307 7.64 -9.99 -20.60
N ARG A 308 6.56 -10.52 -20.01
CA ARG A 308 6.30 -11.97 -19.92
C ARG A 308 6.29 -12.68 -21.29
N ARG A 309 5.87 -12.00 -22.37
CA ARG A 309 5.88 -12.56 -23.74
C ARG A 309 7.27 -12.91 -24.25
N PHE A 310 8.31 -12.32 -23.68
CA PHE A 310 9.71 -12.54 -24.07
C PHE A 310 10.46 -13.46 -23.10
N MET A 311 9.82 -13.89 -22.02
CA MET A 311 10.38 -14.81 -21.04
C MET A 311 9.93 -16.22 -21.36
N ARG A 312 10.80 -17.21 -21.19
CA ARG A 312 10.45 -18.62 -21.31
C ARG A 312 9.81 -19.06 -20.00
#